data_AF-A0A0F8XSU9-F1
#
_entry.id   AF-A0A0F8XSU9-F1
#
_cell.length_a   1.000
_cell.length_b   1.000
_cell.length_c   1.000
_cell.angle_alpha   90.00
_cell.angle_beta   90.00
_cell.angle_gamma   90.00
#
_symmetry.space_group_name_H-M   'P 1'
#
loop_
_entity.id
_entity.type
_entity.pdbx_description
1 polymer ?
#
loop_
_entity_poly.entity_id
_entity_poly.type
_entity_poly.pdbx_seq_one_letter_code
_entity_poly.pdbx_strand_id
1 'polypeptide(L)'
;MSHVCQLLEYSRAPVVNGVIKGVKIIGTRSRKGRRYPQEMLARAVKLYEGAPVYILHGNTRDQRLGQRKHEAHFGHLANVHEGVDGLFGDMHIKQSHGLAGTIIESDGRDFGLSHNANCLLNDDKTEVLDILHVDSVDLVDNPSTTINLFESMEDEEMNLAELEAASKEHAAKIAEIATGQGEIKTLLEGLQPKPAEKSESKKRISVLSPADGDGEETAPTYGHSHEAFGRGLRGITGGTGL
;
A
#
# COMPACT_ATOMS: atom_id res chain seq x y z
N MET A 1 28.78 21.26 25.30
CA MET A 1 28.41 19.90 25.74
C MET A 1 27.24 19.44 24.88
N SER A 2 27.54 18.66 23.83
CA SER A 2 26.52 18.11 22.94
C SER A 2 25.92 16.89 23.61
N HIS A 3 24.64 16.95 23.97
CA HIS A 3 23.93 15.80 24.55
C HIS A 3 23.42 14.96 23.39
N VAL A 4 24.22 13.94 23.09
CA VAL A 4 23.87 12.81 22.23
C VAL A 4 22.64 12.15 22.87
N CYS A 5 21.50 12.30 22.22
CA CYS A 5 20.26 11.60 22.54
C CYS A 5 20.47 10.13 22.16
N GLN A 6 20.80 9.32 23.17
CA GLN A 6 21.05 7.89 23.02
C GLN A 6 19.69 7.22 22.80
N LEU A 7 19.49 6.67 21.60
CA LEU A 7 18.35 5.83 21.24
C LEU A 7 18.20 4.71 22.26
N LEU A 8 17.10 4.73 23.02
CA LEU A 8 16.59 3.57 23.73
C LEU A 8 15.83 2.71 22.71
N GLU A 9 16.53 1.75 22.13
CA GLU A 9 15.96 0.64 21.37
C GLU A 9 15.18 -0.30 22.31
N TYR A 10 14.02 0.10 22.84
CA TYR A 10 13.08 -0.83 23.50
C TYR A 10 11.61 -0.37 23.43
N SER A 11 11.21 0.32 22.36
CA SER A 11 9.81 0.38 21.93
C SER A 11 9.76 0.03 20.44
N ARG A 12 8.84 -0.88 20.05
CA ARG A 12 8.72 -1.37 18.67
C ARG A 12 8.36 -0.25 17.68
N ALA A 13 7.75 0.84 18.16
CA ALA A 13 7.61 2.05 17.38
C ALA A 13 8.64 3.11 17.81
N PRO A 14 9.38 3.71 16.86
CA PRO A 14 10.27 4.81 17.19
C PRO A 14 9.41 6.04 17.50
N VAL A 15 9.15 6.30 18.79
CA VAL A 15 8.62 7.59 19.21
C VAL A 15 9.74 8.62 19.02
N VAL A 16 9.73 9.28 17.86
CA VAL A 16 10.74 10.29 17.52
C VAL A 16 10.13 11.66 17.76
N ASN A 17 10.72 12.44 18.67
CA ASN A 17 10.30 13.82 18.96
C ASN A 17 8.81 13.96 19.32
N GLY A 18 8.24 12.98 20.04
CA GLY A 18 6.83 13.01 20.43
C GLY A 18 5.87 12.63 19.30
N VAL A 19 6.33 11.86 18.31
CA VAL A 19 5.51 11.35 17.22
C VAL A 19 5.56 9.83 17.23
N ILE A 20 4.39 9.20 17.30
CA ILE A 20 4.22 7.76 17.10
C ILE A 20 3.83 7.55 15.65
N LYS A 21 4.71 6.94 14.86
CA LYS A 21 4.52 6.83 13.40
C LYS A 21 3.69 5.62 13.01
N GLY A 22 2.99 5.74 11.88
CA GLY A 22 2.34 4.61 11.20
C GLY A 22 1.22 3.95 12.03
N VAL A 23 0.58 4.71 12.91
CA VAL A 23 -0.53 4.18 13.71
C VAL A 23 -1.74 3.89 12.83
N LYS A 24 -2.40 2.75 13.06
CA LYS A 24 -3.67 2.47 12.41
C LYS A 24 -4.78 3.26 13.09
N ILE A 25 -5.52 4.03 12.29
CA ILE A 25 -6.57 4.92 12.77
C ILE A 25 -7.93 4.22 12.74
N ILE A 26 -8.19 3.49 11.66
CA ILE A 26 -9.43 2.71 11.46
C ILE A 26 -9.20 1.58 10.46
N GLY A 27 -9.74 0.40 10.74
CA GLY A 27 -9.74 -0.75 9.83
C GLY A 27 -11.05 -0.94 9.05
N THR A 28 -11.01 -1.76 8.00
CA THR A 28 -12.17 -2.07 7.15
C THR A 28 -13.29 -2.87 7.83
N ARG A 29 -13.02 -3.46 8.99
CA ARG A 29 -13.99 -4.21 9.79
C ARG A 29 -13.82 -3.92 11.27
N SER A 30 -14.96 -3.80 11.96
CA SER A 30 -15.00 -3.76 13.42
C SER A 30 -15.24 -5.14 14.02
N ARG A 31 -14.86 -5.31 15.28
CA ARG A 31 -15.15 -6.47 16.13
C ARG A 31 -16.64 -6.76 16.27
N LYS A 32 -17.49 -5.74 16.12
CA LYS A 32 -18.97 -5.88 16.13
C LYS A 32 -19.57 -6.16 14.75
N GLY A 33 -18.73 -6.43 13.74
CA GLY A 33 -19.16 -6.81 12.40
C GLY A 33 -19.47 -5.64 11.46
N ARG A 34 -19.37 -4.38 11.91
CA ARG A 34 -19.53 -3.21 11.02
C ARG A 34 -18.42 -3.18 9.97
N ARG A 35 -18.79 -2.95 8.71
CA ARG A 35 -17.88 -2.80 7.57
C ARG A 35 -17.66 -1.33 7.22
N TYR A 36 -16.41 -1.02 6.87
CA TYR A 36 -15.95 0.27 6.38
C TYR A 36 -15.28 -0.01 5.03
N PRO A 37 -15.99 0.18 3.91
CA PRO A 37 -15.43 -0.12 2.59
C PRO A 37 -14.17 0.71 2.33
N GLN A 38 -13.18 0.09 1.69
CA GLN A 38 -11.86 0.68 1.48
C GLN A 38 -11.96 1.98 0.65
N GLU A 39 -12.76 1.94 -0.42
CA GLU A 39 -13.03 3.08 -1.29
C GLU A 39 -13.71 4.25 -0.56
N MET A 40 -14.44 3.97 0.53
CA MET A 40 -15.04 5.00 1.38
C MET A 40 -14.00 5.59 2.31
N LEU A 41 -13.16 4.75 2.93
CA LEU A 41 -12.04 5.20 3.76
C LEU A 41 -11.06 6.08 2.98
N ALA A 42 -10.74 5.73 1.73
CA ALA A 42 -9.90 6.51 0.84
C ALA A 42 -10.38 7.97 0.67
N ARG A 43 -11.71 8.17 0.57
CA ARG A 43 -12.31 9.51 0.48
C ARG A 43 -12.27 10.26 1.81
N ALA A 44 -12.31 9.53 2.92
CA ALA A 44 -12.34 10.07 4.27
C ALA A 44 -10.96 10.51 4.80
N VAL A 45 -9.85 10.15 4.14
CA VAL A 45 -8.46 10.49 4.56
C VAL A 45 -8.34 11.94 5.07
N LYS A 46 -8.82 12.90 4.29
CA LYS A 46 -8.71 14.34 4.62
C LYS A 46 -9.49 14.76 5.87
N LEU A 47 -10.48 13.97 6.29
CA LEU A 47 -11.27 14.25 7.49
C LEU A 47 -10.53 13.90 8.77
N TYR A 48 -9.53 13.02 8.69
CA TYR A 48 -8.73 12.58 9.82
C TYR A 48 -7.46 13.43 10.02
N GLU A 49 -7.01 14.13 8.98
CA GLU A 49 -5.84 15.00 9.07
C GLU A 49 -6.08 16.12 10.10
N GLY A 50 -5.19 16.23 11.09
CA GLY A 50 -5.32 17.19 12.19
C GLY A 50 -6.37 16.84 13.24
N ALA A 51 -7.05 15.69 13.13
CA ALA A 51 -8.08 15.29 14.09
C ALA A 51 -7.48 15.17 15.51
N PRO A 52 -8.14 15.73 16.53
CA PRO A 52 -7.62 15.71 17.90
C PRO A 52 -7.70 14.30 18.47
N VAL A 53 -6.64 13.91 19.17
CA VAL A 53 -6.53 12.63 19.87
C VAL A 53 -6.76 12.82 21.36
N TYR A 54 -7.66 12.03 21.95
CA TYR A 54 -7.95 12.05 23.38
C TYR A 54 -7.62 10.73 24.07
N ILE A 55 -7.29 10.79 25.36
CA ILE A 55 -7.14 9.59 26.20
C ILE A 55 -8.52 9.11 26.65
N LEU A 56 -8.75 7.81 26.47
CA LEU A 56 -9.94 7.08 26.88
C LEU A 56 -11.23 7.58 26.21
N HIS A 57 -12.22 6.69 26.13
CA HIS A 57 -13.56 7.10 25.75
C HIS A 57 -14.17 7.99 26.83
N GLY A 58 -14.40 9.27 26.54
CA GLY A 58 -15.32 10.06 27.37
C GLY A 58 -16.72 9.44 27.34
N ASN A 59 -17.58 9.74 28.31
CA ASN A 59 -18.89 9.11 28.40
C ASN A 59 -19.75 9.38 27.13
N THR A 60 -20.80 8.56 26.91
CA THR A 60 -21.65 8.65 25.70
C THR A 60 -22.27 10.04 25.49
N ARG A 61 -22.55 10.78 26.56
CA ARG A 61 -23.07 12.14 26.48
C ARG A 61 -22.01 13.10 25.94
N ASP A 62 -20.80 13.01 26.46
CA ASP A 62 -19.65 13.85 26.08
C ASP A 62 -19.26 13.61 24.61
N GLN A 63 -19.27 12.34 24.17
CA GLN A 63 -19.03 11.98 22.76
C GLN A 63 -20.03 12.63 21.81
N ARG A 64 -21.34 12.51 22.12
CA ARG A 64 -22.42 13.05 21.29
C ARG A 64 -22.38 14.58 21.20
N LEU A 65 -21.89 15.24 22.24
CA LEU A 65 -21.81 16.70 22.30
C LEU A 65 -20.48 17.25 21.78
N GLY A 66 -19.52 16.39 21.42
CA GLY A 66 -18.14 16.80 21.09
C GLY A 66 -17.42 17.48 22.26
N GLN A 67 -17.92 17.32 23.48
CA GLN A 67 -17.38 17.98 24.68
C GLN A 67 -16.34 17.07 25.31
N ARG A 68 -15.06 17.38 25.07
CA ARG A 68 -13.95 16.68 25.71
C ARG A 68 -13.25 17.59 26.71
N LYS A 69 -12.87 17.01 27.85
CA LYS A 69 -12.04 17.67 28.85
C LYS A 69 -10.68 17.97 28.25
N HIS A 70 -10.14 19.16 28.52
CA HIS A 70 -8.83 19.56 27.98
C HIS A 70 -7.71 18.64 28.48
N GLU A 71 -7.85 18.13 29.70
CA GLU A 71 -6.93 17.20 30.34
C GLU A 71 -6.87 15.85 29.61
N ALA A 72 -7.92 15.48 28.87
CA ALA A 72 -7.91 14.27 28.06
C ALA A 72 -7.25 14.49 26.69
N HIS A 73 -7.02 15.73 26.25
CA HIS A 73 -6.45 16.02 24.94
C HIS A 73 -4.97 15.63 24.91
N PHE A 74 -4.69 14.52 24.21
CA PHE A 74 -3.40 13.87 24.16
C PHE A 74 -2.55 14.31 22.97
N GLY A 75 -3.16 14.70 21.86
CA GLY A 75 -2.41 14.93 20.63
C GLY A 75 -3.28 15.20 19.42
N HIS A 76 -2.72 14.99 18.23
CA HIS A 76 -3.45 15.04 16.97
C HIS A 76 -2.85 14.07 15.95
N LEU A 77 -3.63 13.75 14.92
CA LEU A 77 -3.19 12.96 13.78
C LEU A 77 -2.55 13.83 12.70
N ALA A 78 -1.54 13.32 12.02
CA ALA A 78 -0.90 13.93 10.87
C ALA A 78 -0.49 12.87 9.84
N ASN A 79 -0.18 13.28 8.62
CA ASN A 79 0.30 12.38 7.55
C ASN A 79 -0.65 11.20 7.30
N VAL A 80 -1.97 11.45 7.36
CA VAL A 80 -2.97 10.41 7.19
C VAL A 80 -3.00 9.94 5.74
N HIS A 81 -2.98 8.62 5.56
CA HIS A 81 -2.98 7.98 4.26
C HIS A 81 -3.78 6.67 4.27
N GLU A 82 -4.15 6.24 3.08
CA GLU A 82 -4.76 4.94 2.86
C GLU A 82 -3.69 3.84 2.88
N GLY A 83 -3.96 2.77 3.64
CA GLY A 83 -3.19 1.53 3.61
C GLY A 83 -4.01 0.37 3.07
N VAL A 84 -3.48 -0.84 3.11
CA VAL A 84 -4.10 -2.03 2.51
C VAL A 84 -5.48 -2.36 3.12
N ASP A 85 -5.64 -2.15 4.43
CA ASP A 85 -6.83 -2.61 5.16
C ASP A 85 -7.43 -1.54 6.09
N GLY A 86 -7.13 -0.27 5.83
CA GLY A 86 -7.59 0.83 6.66
C GLY A 86 -6.90 2.16 6.37
N LEU A 87 -7.06 3.09 7.30
CA LEU A 87 -6.32 4.36 7.31
C LEU A 87 -5.22 4.32 8.37
N PHE A 88 -4.08 4.88 8.00
CA PHE A 88 -2.89 4.97 8.83
C PHE A 88 -2.42 6.42 8.88
N GLY A 89 -1.60 6.76 9.88
CA GLY A 89 -0.99 8.08 9.99
C GLY A 89 -0.02 8.17 11.15
N ASP A 90 0.41 9.38 11.46
CA ASP A 90 1.29 9.68 12.58
C ASP A 90 0.48 10.32 13.71
N MET A 91 0.69 9.86 14.94
CA MET A 91 0.10 10.44 16.13
C MET A 91 1.12 11.34 16.84
N HIS A 92 0.90 12.65 16.76
CA HIS A 92 1.69 13.65 17.48
C HIS A 92 1.15 13.78 18.90
N ILE A 93 1.97 13.41 19.88
CA ILE A 93 1.58 13.37 21.29
C ILE A 93 2.11 14.59 22.06
N LYS A 94 1.35 15.02 23.06
CA LYS A 94 1.82 15.99 24.05
C LYS A 94 2.70 15.26 25.07
N GLN A 95 4.01 15.39 24.91
CA GLN A 95 4.98 14.75 25.80
C GLN A 95 4.84 15.18 27.28
N SER A 96 4.29 16.37 27.53
CA SER A 96 4.01 16.86 28.89
C SER A 96 2.78 16.23 29.54
N HIS A 97 2.02 15.42 28.80
CA HIS A 97 0.84 14.74 29.33
C HIS A 97 1.25 13.64 30.31
N GLY A 98 0.57 13.52 31.46
CA GLY A 98 0.98 12.61 32.54
C GLY A 98 1.05 11.12 32.15
N LEU A 99 0.30 10.71 31.13
CA LEU A 99 0.31 9.34 30.58
C LEU A 99 1.25 9.13 29.40
N ALA A 100 1.93 10.19 28.90
CA ALA A 100 2.78 10.08 27.72
C ALA A 100 3.90 9.05 27.91
N GLY A 101 4.60 9.09 29.05
CA GLY A 101 5.67 8.12 29.37
C GLY A 101 5.18 6.67 29.30
N THR A 102 4.08 6.36 29.99
CA THR A 102 3.49 5.01 30.00
C THR A 102 3.10 4.51 28.61
N ILE A 103 2.53 5.38 27.77
CA ILE A 103 2.12 4.99 26.41
C ILE A 103 3.34 4.77 25.52
N ILE A 104 4.37 5.62 25.63
CA ILE A 104 5.62 5.48 24.87
C ILE A 104 6.39 4.23 25.28
N GLU A 105 6.41 3.92 26.57
CA GLU A 105 7.06 2.72 27.13
C GLU A 105 6.29 1.43 26.85
N SER A 106 4.99 1.53 26.54
CA SER A 106 4.21 0.38 26.13
C SER A 106 4.72 -0.20 24.82
N ASP A 107 4.55 -1.50 24.63
CA ASP A 107 4.83 -2.14 23.35
C ASP A 107 3.71 -1.91 22.31
N GLY A 108 2.79 -0.97 22.60
CA GLY A 108 1.66 -0.57 21.77
C GLY A 108 0.55 -1.61 21.64
N ARG A 109 0.69 -2.79 22.25
CA ARG A 109 -0.31 -3.87 22.17
C ARG A 109 -1.53 -3.63 23.04
N ASP A 110 -1.34 -2.86 24.11
CA ASP A 110 -2.39 -2.54 25.06
C ASP A 110 -3.32 -1.42 24.57
N PHE A 111 -3.00 -0.77 23.46
CA PHE A 111 -3.74 0.40 22.99
C PHE A 111 -4.06 0.33 21.50
N GLY A 112 -5.18 0.95 21.13
CA GLY A 112 -5.53 1.24 19.74
C GLY A 112 -6.36 2.51 19.62
N LEU A 113 -6.68 2.87 18.39
CA LEU A 113 -7.44 4.08 18.08
C LEU A 113 -8.91 3.76 17.83
N SER A 114 -9.78 4.64 18.31
CA SER A 114 -11.22 4.57 18.09
C SER A 114 -11.74 5.94 17.65
N HIS A 115 -12.23 6.03 16.42
CA HIS A 115 -12.82 7.27 15.94
C HIS A 115 -14.15 7.59 16.65
N ASN A 116 -14.40 8.88 16.85
CA ASN A 116 -15.72 9.44 17.12
C ASN A 116 -16.10 10.26 15.88
N ALA A 117 -17.06 9.77 15.11
CA ALA A 117 -17.37 10.31 13.80
C ALA A 117 -18.86 10.22 13.48
N ASN A 118 -19.35 11.20 12.73
CA ASN A 118 -20.67 11.16 12.14
C ASN A 118 -20.62 10.39 10.81
N CYS A 119 -21.32 9.25 10.77
CA CYS A 119 -21.29 8.33 9.64
C CYS A 119 -22.70 8.15 9.06
N LEU A 120 -22.77 8.10 7.73
CA LEU A 120 -23.93 7.59 7.03
C LEU A 120 -23.85 6.07 7.00
N LEU A 121 -24.89 5.40 7.50
CA LEU A 121 -24.99 3.95 7.54
C LEU A 121 -26.01 3.46 6.51
N ASN A 122 -25.85 2.22 6.07
CA ASN A 122 -26.92 1.51 5.37
C ASN A 122 -28.09 1.17 6.30
N ASP A 123 -29.19 0.68 5.73
CA ASP A 123 -30.46 0.45 6.46
C ASP A 123 -30.32 -0.49 7.66
N ASP A 124 -29.49 -1.53 7.54
CA ASP A 124 -29.26 -2.52 8.61
C ASP A 124 -28.14 -2.12 9.61
N LYS A 125 -27.51 -0.95 9.40
CA LYS A 125 -26.41 -0.39 10.21
C LYS A 125 -25.15 -1.26 10.29
N THR A 126 -24.99 -2.18 9.34
CA THR A 126 -23.82 -3.07 9.26
C THR A 126 -22.71 -2.51 8.37
N GLU A 127 -23.00 -1.53 7.52
CA GLU A 127 -22.00 -0.92 6.63
C GLU A 127 -22.03 0.61 6.73
N VAL A 128 -20.84 1.20 6.74
CA VAL A 128 -20.64 2.65 6.64
C VAL A 128 -20.57 3.04 5.17
N LEU A 129 -21.55 3.81 4.72
CA LEU A 129 -21.62 4.30 3.34
C LEU A 129 -20.75 5.55 3.15
N ASP A 130 -20.68 6.39 4.18
CA ASP A 130 -19.86 7.61 4.16
C ASP A 130 -19.47 8.08 5.57
N ILE A 131 -18.33 8.75 5.69
CA ILE A 131 -17.94 9.49 6.90
C ILE A 131 -18.13 10.97 6.60
N LEU A 132 -19.09 11.59 7.27
CA LEU A 132 -19.46 12.99 7.01
C LEU A 132 -18.54 13.95 7.76
N HIS A 133 -18.12 13.56 8.97
CA HIS A 133 -17.28 14.35 9.85
C HIS A 133 -16.57 13.46 10.88
N VAL A 134 -15.34 13.81 11.24
CA VAL A 134 -14.59 13.19 12.34
C VAL A 134 -14.43 14.25 13.44
N ASP A 135 -15.06 14.02 14.59
CA ASP A 135 -14.97 14.93 15.73
C ASP A 135 -13.64 14.74 16.47
N SER A 136 -13.24 13.49 16.69
CA SER A 136 -12.00 13.14 17.38
C SER A 136 -11.62 11.68 17.16
N VAL A 137 -10.42 11.32 17.63
CA VAL A 137 -9.98 9.93 17.77
C VAL A 137 -9.57 9.70 19.22
N ASP A 138 -9.94 8.57 19.79
CA ASP A 138 -9.63 8.23 21.17
C ASP A 138 -8.59 7.10 21.22
N LEU A 139 -7.55 7.27 22.03
CA LEU A 139 -6.62 6.20 22.40
C LEU A 139 -7.26 5.36 23.51
N VAL A 140 -7.50 4.09 23.22
CA VAL A 140 -8.31 3.19 24.05
C VAL A 140 -7.60 1.84 24.24
N ASP A 141 -7.92 1.15 25.33
CA ASP A 141 -7.40 -0.17 25.70
C ASP A 141 -8.19 -1.34 25.11
N ASN A 142 -9.37 -1.08 24.54
CA ASN A 142 -10.19 -2.08 23.86
C ASN A 142 -10.75 -1.50 22.54
N PRO A 143 -9.90 -1.32 21.52
CA PRO A 143 -10.30 -0.77 20.24
C PRO A 143 -11.30 -1.67 19.50
N SER A 144 -12.09 -1.05 18.61
CA SER A 144 -13.13 -1.77 17.85
C SER A 144 -12.69 -2.21 16.47
N THR A 145 -11.78 -1.51 15.80
CA THR A 145 -11.34 -1.83 14.41
C THR A 145 -9.84 -2.02 14.27
N THR A 146 -9.07 -1.60 15.27
CA THR A 146 -7.63 -1.83 15.37
C THR A 146 -7.39 -2.94 16.39
N ILE A 147 -6.27 -3.64 16.26
CA ILE A 147 -5.74 -4.66 17.16
C ILE A 147 -4.70 -4.04 18.09
N ASN A 148 -3.83 -3.16 17.57
CA ASN A 148 -2.79 -2.50 18.34
C ASN A 148 -2.38 -1.16 17.67
N LEU A 149 -1.48 -0.41 18.31
CA LEU A 149 -1.05 0.90 17.81
C LEU A 149 -0.05 0.80 16.63
N PHE A 150 0.61 -0.34 16.43
CA PHE A 150 1.77 -0.52 15.55
C PHE A 150 1.54 -1.48 14.37
N GLU A 151 0.28 -1.68 13.97
CA GLU A 151 -0.08 -2.67 12.95
C GLU A 151 0.67 -2.50 11.61
N SER A 152 0.99 -1.26 11.20
CA SER A 152 1.74 -1.02 9.95
C SER A 152 3.13 -1.66 9.95
N MET A 153 3.78 -1.75 11.10
CA MET A 153 5.12 -2.34 11.23
C MET A 153 5.06 -3.86 11.14
N GLU A 154 4.00 -4.47 11.69
CA GLU A 154 3.79 -5.92 11.57
C GLU A 154 3.51 -6.31 10.10
N ASP A 155 2.76 -5.50 9.36
CA ASP A 155 2.50 -5.70 7.94
C ASP A 155 3.77 -5.52 7.07
N GLU A 156 4.61 -4.53 7.36
CA GLU A 156 5.90 -4.34 6.67
C GLU A 156 6.87 -5.49 6.92
N GLU A 157 6.99 -5.97 8.16
CA GLU A 157 7.84 -7.12 8.52
C GLU A 157 7.37 -8.42 7.83
N MET A 158 6.06 -8.66 7.77
CA MET A 158 5.50 -9.81 7.04
C MET A 158 5.79 -9.72 5.55
N ASN A 159 5.56 -8.57 4.92
CA ASN A 159 5.83 -8.38 3.50
C ASN A 159 7.32 -8.58 3.16
N LEU A 160 8.23 -8.09 4.02
CA LEU A 160 9.66 -8.27 3.83
C LEU A 160 10.07 -9.74 3.95
N ALA A 161 9.52 -10.46 4.93
CA ALA A 161 9.77 -11.89 5.12
C ALA A 161 9.24 -12.74 3.95
N GLU A 162 8.06 -12.41 3.42
CA GLU A 162 7.48 -13.06 2.24
C GLU A 162 8.31 -12.80 0.98
N LEU A 163 8.77 -11.57 0.78
CA LEU A 163 9.69 -11.21 -0.31
C LEU A 163 11.03 -11.95 -0.22
N GLU A 164 11.60 -12.08 0.98
CA GLU A 164 12.82 -12.85 1.20
C GLU A 164 12.62 -14.35 0.95
N ALA A 165 11.48 -14.91 1.36
CA ALA A 165 11.13 -16.31 1.11
C ALA A 165 10.97 -16.58 -0.40
N ALA A 166 10.24 -15.71 -1.11
CA ALA A 166 10.06 -15.80 -2.55
C ALA A 166 11.38 -15.64 -3.32
N SER A 167 12.26 -14.73 -2.86
CA SER A 167 13.59 -14.53 -3.43
C SER A 167 14.48 -15.77 -3.27
N LYS A 168 14.46 -16.43 -2.10
CA LYS A 168 15.19 -17.69 -1.86
C LYS A 168 14.67 -18.83 -2.75
N GLU A 169 13.35 -18.92 -2.95
CA GLU A 169 12.76 -19.93 -3.83
C GLU A 169 13.16 -19.71 -5.30
N HIS A 170 13.13 -18.47 -5.78
CA HIS A 170 13.59 -18.15 -7.13
C HIS A 170 15.10 -18.39 -7.31
N ALA A 171 15.92 -18.07 -6.30
CA ALA A 171 17.35 -18.36 -6.35
C ALA A 171 17.64 -19.88 -6.45
N ALA A 172 16.87 -20.71 -5.74
CA ALA A 172 16.98 -22.17 -5.83
C ALA A 172 16.61 -22.70 -7.23
N LYS A 173 15.52 -22.19 -7.84
CA LYS A 173 15.12 -22.55 -9.21
C LYS A 173 16.16 -22.12 -10.25
N ILE A 174 16.78 -20.95 -10.10
CA ILE A 174 17.85 -20.48 -11.00
C ILE A 174 19.08 -21.38 -10.90
N ALA A 175 19.45 -21.80 -9.69
CA ALA A 175 20.56 -22.73 -9.49
C ALA A 175 20.30 -24.09 -10.16
N GLU A 176 19.08 -24.63 -10.04
CA GLU A 176 18.69 -25.90 -10.68
C GLU A 176 18.76 -25.81 -12.21
N ILE A 177 18.26 -24.73 -12.82
CA ILE A 177 18.35 -24.48 -14.26
C ILE A 177 19.80 -24.37 -14.72
N ALA A 178 20.65 -23.66 -13.97
CA ALA A 178 22.06 -23.53 -14.29
C ALA A 178 22.79 -24.88 -14.23
N THR A 179 22.40 -25.77 -13.31
CA THR A 179 22.97 -27.11 -13.18
C THR A 179 22.55 -28.01 -14.35
N GLY A 180 21.27 -27.98 -14.71
CA GLY A 180 20.74 -28.72 -15.87
C GLY A 180 21.34 -28.26 -17.20
N GLN A 181 21.65 -26.96 -17.36
CA GLN A 181 22.34 -26.45 -18.55
C GLN A 181 23.80 -26.94 -18.65
N GLY A 182 24.49 -27.10 -17.51
CA GLY A 182 25.83 -27.70 -17.46
C GLY A 182 25.83 -29.17 -17.88
N GLU A 183 24.82 -29.93 -17.45
CA GLU A 183 24.65 -31.34 -17.84
C GLU A 183 24.35 -31.50 -19.33
N ILE A 184 23.46 -30.66 -19.88
CA ILE A 184 23.14 -30.63 -21.32
C ILE A 184 24.39 -30.30 -22.14
N LYS A 185 25.20 -29.32 -21.71
CA LYS A 185 26.45 -28.96 -22.38
C LYS A 185 27.45 -30.13 -22.39
N THR A 186 27.57 -30.84 -21.27
CA THR A 186 28.46 -32.00 -21.13
C THR A 186 28.01 -33.18 -22.01
N LEU A 187 26.70 -33.41 -22.13
CA LEU A 187 26.11 -34.40 -23.04
C LEU A 187 26.32 -34.05 -24.52
N LEU A 188 26.22 -32.76 -24.88
CA LEU A 188 26.48 -32.27 -26.24
C LEU A 188 27.94 -32.39 -26.65
N GLU A 189 28.89 -32.14 -25.74
CA GLU A 189 30.33 -32.30 -26.00
C GLU A 189 30.75 -33.77 -26.17
N GLY A 190 29.99 -34.72 -25.61
CA GLY A 190 30.18 -36.16 -25.80
C GLY A 190 29.65 -36.73 -27.12
N LEU A 191 28.79 -35.98 -27.83
CA LEU A 191 28.24 -36.35 -29.14
C LEU A 191 29.13 -35.81 -30.27
N GLN A 192 30.38 -36.28 -30.39
CA GLN A 192 31.17 -35.99 -31.59
C GLN A 192 30.65 -36.80 -32.80
N PRO A 193 30.39 -36.17 -33.97
CA PRO A 193 29.94 -36.89 -35.15
C PRO A 193 31.06 -37.82 -35.67
N LYS A 194 30.75 -39.10 -35.88
CA LYS A 194 31.67 -40.04 -36.53
C LYS A 194 32.08 -39.50 -37.91
N PRO A 195 33.38 -39.48 -38.26
CA PRO A 195 33.81 -38.98 -39.56
C PRO A 195 33.28 -39.91 -40.66
N ALA A 196 32.62 -39.30 -41.65
CA ALA A 196 32.06 -39.98 -42.81
C ALA A 196 33.17 -40.66 -43.63
N GLU A 197 33.07 -41.98 -43.80
CA GLU A 197 33.87 -42.72 -44.78
C GLU A 197 33.49 -42.24 -46.19
N LYS A 198 34.49 -41.68 -46.89
CA LYS A 198 34.37 -41.26 -48.28
C LYS A 198 34.30 -42.49 -49.19
N SER A 199 33.14 -42.79 -49.77
CA SER A 199 33.06 -43.63 -50.97
C SER A 199 32.99 -42.73 -52.21
N GLU A 200 34.02 -42.84 -53.04
CA GLU A 200 34.07 -42.22 -54.36
C GLU A 200 33.06 -42.87 -55.30
N SER A 201 32.25 -42.07 -55.98
CA SER A 201 31.58 -42.48 -57.22
C SER A 201 31.45 -41.28 -58.15
N LYS A 202 32.40 -41.19 -59.08
CA LYS A 202 32.35 -40.30 -60.25
C LYS A 202 31.32 -40.85 -61.25
N LYS A 203 30.36 -40.03 -61.69
CA LYS A 203 30.24 -39.53 -63.09
C LYS A 203 28.83 -39.04 -63.46
N ARG A 204 28.84 -37.81 -64.00
CA ARG A 204 28.21 -37.31 -65.23
C ARG A 204 26.68 -37.14 -65.33
N ILE A 205 26.34 -35.95 -65.84
CA ILE A 205 25.27 -35.52 -66.80
C ILE A 205 24.63 -34.25 -66.19
N SER A 206 25.06 -33.02 -66.52
CA SER A 206 24.97 -32.23 -67.77
C SER A 206 23.66 -31.44 -67.93
N VAL A 207 23.82 -30.11 -68.04
CA VAL A 207 22.99 -29.09 -68.73
C VAL A 207 21.58 -28.79 -68.18
N LEU A 208 21.37 -27.57 -67.64
CA LEU A 208 20.52 -26.50 -68.23
C LEU A 208 20.46 -25.26 -67.30
N SER A 209 20.12 -24.15 -67.91
CA SER A 209 20.48 -22.74 -67.63
C SER A 209 19.65 -22.04 -66.52
N PRO A 210 19.97 -20.77 -66.18
CA PRO A 210 19.38 -20.02 -65.08
C PRO A 210 18.13 -19.24 -65.53
N ALA A 211 17.29 -18.86 -64.56
CA ALA A 211 16.34 -17.77 -64.72
C ALA A 211 16.33 -16.94 -63.44
N ASP A 212 16.58 -15.66 -63.66
CA ASP A 212 16.61 -14.55 -62.72
C ASP A 212 15.27 -14.32 -62.01
N GLY A 213 15.32 -13.65 -60.86
CA GLY A 213 14.17 -13.40 -59.99
C GLY A 213 14.48 -12.42 -58.85
N ASP A 214 15.00 -11.27 -59.26
CA ASP A 214 14.87 -9.92 -58.72
C ASP A 214 13.51 -9.60 -58.07
N GLY A 215 13.54 -8.80 -56.99
CA GLY A 215 12.34 -8.28 -56.29
C GLY A 215 12.55 -8.16 -54.79
N GLU A 216 13.29 -7.17 -54.28
CA GLU A 216 12.87 -5.77 -54.03
C GLU A 216 12.33 -5.54 -52.61
N GLU A 217 12.93 -4.52 -52.00
CA GLU A 217 12.94 -4.08 -50.62
C GLU A 217 11.85 -3.01 -50.43
N THR A 218 10.98 -3.14 -49.42
CA THR A 218 10.16 -2.01 -48.96
C THR A 218 9.97 -1.98 -47.45
N ALA A 219 10.45 -0.90 -46.84
CA ALA A 219 10.23 -0.47 -45.46
C ALA A 219 8.88 0.26 -45.29
N PRO A 220 8.40 0.51 -44.05
CA PRO A 220 7.01 0.88 -43.75
C PRO A 220 6.78 2.40 -43.68
N THR A 221 5.59 2.84 -44.09
CA THR A 221 5.14 4.25 -43.94
C THR A 221 4.10 4.41 -42.83
N TYR A 222 4.41 5.33 -41.92
CA TYR A 222 3.55 5.95 -40.91
C TYR A 222 2.38 6.73 -41.53
N GLY A 223 1.20 6.67 -40.90
CA GLY A 223 0.04 7.50 -41.23
C GLY A 223 -0.68 7.99 -39.98
N HIS A 224 -0.48 9.28 -39.66
CA HIS A 224 -1.25 10.05 -38.67
C HIS A 224 -2.69 10.25 -39.14
N SER A 225 -3.67 10.16 -38.23
CA SER A 225 -4.95 10.86 -38.38
C SER A 225 -5.22 11.71 -37.15
N HIS A 226 -5.38 13.01 -37.44
CA HIS A 226 -5.80 14.09 -36.58
C HIS A 226 -7.27 14.32 -36.95
N GLU A 227 -8.22 14.19 -36.03
CA GLU A 227 -9.55 14.77 -36.21
C GLU A 227 -9.85 15.74 -35.08
N ALA A 228 -10.25 16.92 -35.50
CA ALA A 228 -10.66 18.05 -34.68
C ALA A 228 -12.07 18.49 -35.12
N PHE A 229 -12.69 19.26 -34.22
CA PHE A 229 -13.79 20.19 -34.43
C PHE A 229 -15.25 19.72 -34.27
N GLY A 230 -15.91 20.35 -33.27
CA GLY A 230 -17.36 20.44 -33.18
C GLY A 230 -17.82 21.30 -31.99
N ARG A 231 -18.01 22.60 -32.22
CA ARG A 231 -18.44 23.63 -31.25
C ARG A 231 -19.88 23.44 -30.74
N GLY A 232 -20.16 23.91 -29.52
CA GLY A 232 -21.53 24.07 -29.02
C GLY A 232 -21.63 24.99 -27.79
N LEU A 233 -21.51 26.30 -27.98
CA LEU A 233 -21.89 27.33 -27.01
C LEU A 233 -23.40 27.61 -27.09
N ARG A 234 -24.13 27.53 -25.97
CA ARG A 234 -25.33 28.35 -25.72
C ARG A 234 -25.38 28.73 -24.24
N GLY A 235 -25.33 30.03 -23.98
CA GLY A 235 -25.61 30.62 -22.68
C GLY A 235 -27.11 30.75 -22.43
N ILE A 236 -27.48 30.85 -21.16
CA ILE A 236 -28.76 31.40 -20.73
C ILE A 236 -28.50 32.21 -19.46
N THR A 237 -28.81 33.50 -19.56
CA THR A 237 -28.78 34.52 -18.52
C THR A 237 -30.09 34.56 -17.75
N GLY A 238 -30.03 34.95 -16.47
CA GLY A 238 -31.04 35.82 -15.86
C GLY A 238 -31.78 35.25 -14.65
N GLY A 239 -31.78 36.02 -13.55
CA GLY A 239 -32.72 35.79 -12.44
C GLY A 239 -32.33 36.40 -11.10
N THR A 240 -32.16 37.72 -11.02
CA THR A 240 -32.24 38.48 -9.76
C THR A 240 -33.68 38.61 -9.29
N GLY A 241 -33.95 38.44 -8.01
CA GLY A 241 -35.24 38.77 -7.40
C GLY A 241 -35.21 38.70 -5.88
N LEU A 242 -35.14 39.90 -5.28
CA LEU A 242 -35.63 40.39 -3.98
C LEU A 242 -35.48 39.50 -2.72
#